data_AF-A0A1R2C280-F1
#
_entry.id   AF-A0A1R2C280-F1
#
_cell.length_a   1.000
_cell.length_b   1.000
_cell.length_c   1.000
_cell.angle_alpha   90.00
_cell.angle_beta   90.00
_cell.angle_gamma   90.00
#
_symmetry.space_group_name_H-M   'P 1'
#
loop_
_entity.id
_entity.type
_entity.pdbx_description
1 polymer ?
#
loop_
_entity_poly.entity_id
_entity_poly.type
_entity_poly.pdbx_seq_one_letter_code
_entity_poly.pdbx_strand_id
1 'polypeptide(L)'
;MAEGKIIVYLFMLGMLFFGTANTIIGKAMDLSHGNGHIFNHPYFQTAMMFAGETFCLGFYFLYLKMSKTAAAENASVKVPLTGKDKKRSCLEKMGKFVFIIPSFFDFCASTLMFLGLVLSAPSVYQMMRGFIMVVVAIYSVVFLRIKLFPHQLLGVSLAFIGVAIVGLASVLYEASSAKNPVLGIIIIIIAQFFAGGVFVSEQLFLENIVVHPLQAVGIEGCSGFAYYLIVLPIFNLIPCNNPDMCNGGYIENSIEAFRQVGDSTNLMLCFWGFMFSIAFFNFTGVTVTKKAGALARSTIDTSRTLIIWGFSIGVGWEAFIPLQLVGFFFLVLGTLVYNEVLKIPWFGLTESITKKHEYMKHRAEMKHQKVQDNEIDYVGYSPGAIYDASHFNKEEKVNASGFDMDIKREG
;
A
#
# COMPACT_ATOMS: atom_id res chain seq x y z
N MET A 1 -6.02 5.41 23.79
CA MET A 1 -5.45 6.08 22.59
C MET A 1 -4.06 5.54 22.18
N ALA A 2 -3.19 5.13 23.12
CA ALA A 2 -1.84 4.65 22.82
C ALA A 2 -1.78 3.29 22.09
N GLU A 3 -2.60 2.31 22.48
CA GLU A 3 -2.61 0.96 21.89
C GLU A 3 -2.96 0.96 20.39
N GLY A 4 -3.94 1.79 19.98
CA GLY A 4 -4.34 1.92 18.57
C GLY A 4 -3.21 2.48 17.68
N LYS A 5 -2.43 3.46 18.19
CA LYS A 5 -1.30 4.03 17.46
C LYS A 5 -0.16 3.01 17.31
N ILE A 6 0.12 2.23 18.35
CA ILE A 6 1.13 1.17 18.31
C ILE A 6 0.80 0.16 17.21
N ILE A 7 -0.47 -0.28 17.11
CA ILE A 7 -0.89 -1.22 16.07
C ILE A 7 -0.66 -0.65 14.67
N VAL A 8 -0.99 0.62 14.43
CA VAL A 8 -0.76 1.27 13.13
C VAL A 8 0.73 1.29 12.78
N TYR A 9 1.59 1.68 13.73
CA TYR A 9 3.03 1.69 13.50
C TYR A 9 3.62 0.29 13.27
N LEU A 10 3.09 -0.75 13.94
CA LEU A 10 3.48 -2.14 13.65
C LEU A 10 3.15 -2.54 12.21
N PHE A 11 1.99 -2.14 11.68
CA PHE A 11 1.65 -2.37 10.27
C PHE A 11 2.54 -1.55 9.32
N MET A 12 2.89 -0.31 9.67
CA MET A 12 3.84 0.50 8.88
C MET A 12 5.24 -0.14 8.85
N LEU A 13 5.74 -0.65 9.99
CA LEU A 13 7.01 -1.37 10.06
C LEU A 13 6.95 -2.68 9.28
N GLY A 14 5.84 -3.42 9.38
CA GLY A 14 5.61 -4.62 8.58
C GLY A 14 5.63 -4.32 7.08
N MET A 15 4.94 -3.27 6.65
CA MET A 15 4.96 -2.81 5.25
C MET A 15 6.39 -2.48 4.79
N LEU A 16 7.16 -1.76 5.61
CA LEU A 16 8.54 -1.41 5.30
C LEU A 16 9.43 -2.66 5.17
N PHE A 17 9.31 -3.60 6.10
CA PHE A 17 10.06 -4.85 6.11
C PHE A 17 9.73 -5.74 4.89
N PHE A 18 8.46 -6.10 4.72
CA PHE A 18 8.03 -6.98 3.63
C PHE A 18 8.23 -6.33 2.27
N GLY A 19 8.04 -5.01 2.17
CA GLY A 19 8.37 -4.27 0.96
C GLY A 19 9.86 -4.35 0.64
N THR A 20 10.74 -4.15 1.63
CA THR A 20 12.20 -4.23 1.41
C THR A 20 12.59 -5.64 0.96
N ALA A 21 12.10 -6.64 1.69
CA ALA A 21 12.33 -8.05 1.36
C ALA A 21 11.85 -8.36 -0.07
N ASN A 22 10.66 -7.91 -0.46
CA ASN A 22 10.14 -8.14 -1.81
C ASN A 22 11.05 -7.58 -2.90
N THR A 23 11.59 -6.36 -2.72
CA THR A 23 12.50 -5.76 -3.71
C THR A 23 13.85 -6.48 -3.75
N ILE A 24 14.41 -6.85 -2.60
CA ILE A 24 15.69 -7.57 -2.54
C ILE A 24 15.55 -8.97 -3.14
N ILE A 25 14.49 -9.71 -2.78
CA ILE A 25 14.22 -11.05 -3.30
C ILE A 25 13.92 -10.98 -4.80
N GLY A 26 13.17 -9.98 -5.26
CA GLY A 26 12.95 -9.73 -6.69
C GLY A 26 14.27 -9.52 -7.44
N LYS A 27 15.16 -8.65 -6.94
CA LYS A 27 16.48 -8.45 -7.54
C LYS A 27 17.35 -9.71 -7.48
N ALA A 28 17.30 -10.48 -6.40
CA ALA A 28 18.01 -11.76 -6.30
C ALA A 28 17.46 -12.79 -7.30
N MET A 29 16.15 -12.77 -7.55
CA MET A 29 15.49 -13.59 -8.57
C MET A 29 15.95 -13.19 -9.98
N ASP A 30 16.03 -11.89 -10.29
CA ASP A 30 16.54 -11.38 -11.58
C ASP A 30 18.01 -11.72 -11.84
N LEU A 31 18.82 -11.83 -10.77
CA LEU A 31 20.24 -12.19 -10.84
C LEU A 31 20.47 -13.71 -10.81
N SER A 32 19.43 -14.49 -10.55
CA SER A 32 19.51 -15.95 -10.50
C SER A 32 19.55 -16.55 -11.90
N HIS A 33 20.14 -17.74 -11.98
CA HIS A 33 20.22 -18.50 -13.22
C HIS A 33 19.27 -19.69 -13.17
N GLY A 34 18.61 -19.97 -14.28
CA GLY A 34 17.85 -21.18 -14.54
C GLY A 34 18.16 -21.65 -15.96
N ASN A 35 18.36 -22.95 -16.14
CA ASN A 35 18.66 -23.56 -17.43
C ASN A 35 19.88 -22.91 -18.15
N GLY A 36 20.88 -22.49 -17.35
CA GLY A 36 22.11 -21.84 -17.84
C GLY A 36 21.98 -20.36 -18.26
N HIS A 37 20.78 -19.77 -18.19
CA HIS A 37 20.51 -18.38 -18.53
C HIS A 37 20.05 -17.56 -17.33
N ILE A 38 20.23 -16.24 -17.38
CA ILE A 38 19.73 -15.32 -16.36
C ILE A 38 18.20 -15.28 -16.44
N PHE A 39 17.54 -15.31 -15.29
CA PHE A 39 16.09 -15.26 -15.21
C PHE A 39 15.55 -13.85 -15.52
N ASN A 40 15.24 -13.58 -16.79
CA ASN A 40 14.75 -12.28 -17.26
C ASN A 40 13.28 -12.36 -17.70
N HIS A 41 12.37 -12.69 -16.77
CA HIS A 41 10.95 -12.95 -17.06
C HIS A 41 9.99 -12.01 -16.32
N PRO A 42 10.02 -10.72 -16.65
CA PRO A 42 9.41 -9.65 -15.86
C PRO A 42 7.89 -9.57 -15.92
N TYR A 43 7.29 -9.82 -17.08
CA TYR A 43 5.83 -9.84 -17.22
C TYR A 43 5.28 -11.06 -16.51
N PHE A 44 5.99 -12.19 -16.62
CA PHE A 44 5.72 -13.39 -15.83
C PHE A 44 5.85 -13.13 -14.32
N GLN A 45 6.93 -12.49 -13.85
CA GLN A 45 7.08 -12.11 -12.44
C GLN A 45 5.94 -11.21 -11.96
N THR A 46 5.50 -10.26 -12.77
CA THR A 46 4.36 -9.40 -12.43
C THR A 46 3.05 -10.19 -12.34
N ALA A 47 2.81 -11.14 -13.24
CA ALA A 47 1.67 -12.05 -13.11
C ALA A 47 1.75 -12.86 -11.80
N MET A 48 2.94 -13.34 -11.44
CA MET A 48 3.15 -14.10 -10.21
C MET A 48 3.06 -13.24 -8.95
N MET A 49 3.31 -11.92 -9.05
CA MET A 49 3.00 -10.94 -8.00
C MET A 49 1.50 -10.94 -7.68
N PHE A 50 0.63 -10.81 -8.68
CA PHE A 50 -0.83 -10.88 -8.52
C PHE A 50 -1.33 -12.27 -8.07
N ALA A 51 -0.66 -13.34 -8.50
CA ALA A 51 -0.93 -14.68 -7.98
C ALA A 51 -0.59 -14.79 -6.48
N GLY A 52 0.50 -14.16 -6.03
CA GLY A 52 0.86 -14.07 -4.60
C GLY A 52 -0.20 -13.31 -3.79
N GLU A 53 -0.68 -12.18 -4.29
CA GLU A 53 -1.77 -11.41 -3.66
C GLU A 53 -3.08 -12.21 -3.58
N THR A 54 -3.36 -13.06 -4.58
CA THR A 54 -4.52 -13.96 -4.56
C THR A 54 -4.49 -14.90 -3.34
N PHE A 55 -3.31 -15.29 -2.83
CA PHE A 55 -3.20 -16.10 -1.60
C PHE A 55 -3.77 -15.40 -0.37
N CYS A 56 -3.90 -14.07 -0.36
CA CYS A 56 -4.58 -13.34 0.71
C CYS A 56 -6.06 -13.75 0.85
N LEU A 57 -6.74 -14.20 -0.22
CA LEU A 57 -8.08 -14.80 -0.09
C LEU A 57 -8.04 -16.11 0.70
N GLY A 58 -7.04 -16.95 0.46
CA GLY A 58 -6.84 -18.19 1.22
C GLY A 58 -6.68 -17.90 2.71
N PHE A 59 -5.79 -16.97 3.06
CA PHE A 59 -5.62 -16.52 4.44
C PHE A 59 -6.89 -15.90 5.03
N TYR A 60 -7.65 -15.14 4.24
CA TYR A 60 -8.93 -14.58 4.67
C TYR A 60 -9.97 -15.67 4.98
N PHE A 61 -10.09 -16.70 4.14
CA PHE A 61 -11.01 -17.81 4.41
C PHE A 61 -10.59 -18.64 5.62
N LEU A 62 -9.28 -18.85 5.82
CA LEU A 62 -8.75 -19.48 7.03
C LEU A 62 -9.08 -18.65 8.28
N TYR A 63 -8.86 -17.33 8.22
CA TYR A 63 -9.23 -16.40 9.28
C TYR A 63 -10.73 -16.48 9.60
N LEU A 64 -11.60 -16.50 8.58
CA LEU A 64 -13.04 -16.65 8.79
C LEU A 64 -13.40 -18.00 9.40
N LYS A 65 -12.73 -19.09 9.02
CA LYS A 65 -12.97 -20.42 9.58
C LYS A 65 -12.60 -20.46 11.06
N MET A 66 -11.43 -19.95 11.42
CA MET A 66 -10.97 -19.85 12.81
C MET A 66 -11.83 -18.90 13.65
N SER A 67 -12.20 -17.75 13.09
CA SER A 67 -13.06 -16.76 13.75
C SER A 67 -14.50 -17.26 13.90
N LYS A 68 -15.03 -18.05 12.96
CA LYS A 68 -16.34 -18.71 13.11
C LYS A 68 -16.33 -19.78 14.19
N THR A 69 -15.23 -20.50 14.40
CA THR A 69 -15.09 -21.41 15.54
C THR A 69 -15.14 -20.65 16.87
N ALA A 70 -14.57 -19.44 16.95
CA ALA A 70 -14.65 -18.56 18.12
C ALA A 70 -15.98 -17.78 18.25
N ALA A 71 -16.66 -17.49 17.13
CA ALA A 71 -17.95 -16.81 17.11
C ALA A 71 -19.14 -17.77 17.31
N ALA A 72 -18.96 -19.06 17.01
CA ALA A 72 -19.94 -20.11 17.33
C ALA A 72 -20.12 -20.32 18.85
N GLU A 73 -19.13 -19.91 19.66
CA GLU A 73 -19.28 -19.82 21.13
C GLU A 73 -20.15 -18.64 21.58
N ASN A 74 -20.38 -17.62 20.74
CA ASN A 74 -21.05 -16.36 21.12
C ASN A 74 -22.33 -16.05 20.29
N ALA A 75 -22.85 -17.01 19.52
CA ALA A 75 -23.93 -16.79 18.56
C ALA A 75 -25.30 -17.34 19.03
N SER A 76 -25.81 -16.90 20.18
CA SER A 76 -27.26 -16.90 20.46
C SER A 76 -27.76 -15.46 20.32
N VAL A 77 -28.49 -15.21 19.23
CA VAL A 77 -29.43 -14.10 18.93
C VAL A 77 -29.28 -13.79 17.44
N LYS A 78 -30.25 -14.28 16.65
CA LYS A 78 -30.44 -13.92 15.24
C LYS A 78 -31.74 -13.11 15.14
N VAL A 79 -31.73 -12.04 14.37
CA VAL A 79 -32.94 -11.38 13.88
C VAL A 79 -32.86 -11.28 12.34
N PRO A 80 -33.94 -11.53 11.60
CA PRO A 80 -33.91 -11.62 10.13
C PRO A 80 -34.07 -10.24 9.49
N LEU A 81 -33.36 -10.02 8.37
CA LEU A 81 -33.49 -8.83 7.53
C LEU A 81 -34.33 -9.15 6.28
N THR A 82 -35.49 -8.53 6.17
CA THR A 82 -36.29 -8.45 4.94
C THR A 82 -36.54 -6.98 4.62
N GLY A 83 -36.19 -6.55 3.41
CA GLY A 83 -36.50 -5.21 2.91
C GLY A 83 -35.86 -4.96 1.54
N LYS A 84 -36.70 -4.84 0.51
CA LYS A 84 -36.33 -4.64 -0.90
C LYS A 84 -36.24 -3.15 -1.26
N ASP A 85 -35.33 -2.89 -2.21
CA ASP A 85 -35.33 -1.85 -3.25
C ASP A 85 -35.31 -0.35 -2.88
N LYS A 86 -34.12 0.25 -3.06
CA LYS A 86 -33.94 1.61 -3.63
C LYS A 86 -32.59 1.72 -4.36
N LYS A 87 -32.49 2.64 -5.33
CA LYS A 87 -31.43 2.76 -6.35
C LYS A 87 -30.01 2.80 -5.75
N ARG A 88 -29.39 1.62 -5.67
CA ARG A 88 -27.99 1.47 -5.29
C ARG A 88 -27.08 2.22 -6.26
N SER A 89 -26.14 3.00 -5.73
CA SER A 89 -25.05 3.58 -6.51
C SER A 89 -24.29 2.48 -7.27
N CYS A 90 -23.63 2.80 -8.38
CA CYS A 90 -22.80 1.83 -9.13
C CYS A 90 -21.82 1.09 -8.19
N LEU A 91 -21.24 1.81 -7.21
CA LEU A 91 -20.39 1.26 -6.16
C LEU A 91 -21.09 0.17 -5.32
N GLU A 92 -22.33 0.41 -4.90
CA GLU A 92 -23.10 -0.52 -4.07
C GLU A 92 -23.63 -1.72 -4.86
N LYS A 93 -23.79 -1.56 -6.17
CA LYS A 93 -24.12 -2.66 -7.10
C LYS A 93 -22.92 -3.57 -7.35
N MET A 94 -21.72 -3.00 -7.47
CA MET A 94 -20.47 -3.77 -7.62
C MET A 94 -20.01 -4.38 -6.29
N GLY A 95 -20.34 -3.76 -5.16
CA GLY A 95 -19.97 -4.22 -3.83
C GLY A 95 -18.44 -4.40 -3.72
N LYS A 96 -18.00 -5.60 -3.34
CA LYS A 96 -16.57 -5.91 -3.16
C LYS A 96 -15.79 -6.03 -4.48
N PHE A 97 -16.47 -6.15 -5.63
CA PHE A 97 -15.82 -6.17 -6.94
C PHE A 97 -15.34 -4.80 -7.40
N VAL A 98 -15.59 -3.73 -6.64
CA VAL A 98 -15.05 -2.40 -6.96
C VAL A 98 -13.51 -2.38 -6.96
N PHE A 99 -12.88 -3.31 -6.24
CA PHE A 99 -11.42 -3.51 -6.19
C PHE A 99 -10.80 -3.99 -7.52
N ILE A 100 -11.63 -4.27 -8.54
CA ILE A 100 -11.16 -4.47 -9.91
C ILE A 100 -10.54 -3.18 -10.48
N ILE A 101 -11.03 -2.00 -10.07
CA ILE A 101 -10.51 -0.70 -10.53
C ILE A 101 -9.07 -0.44 -10.05
N PRO A 102 -8.74 -0.52 -8.75
CA PRO A 102 -7.35 -0.37 -8.29
C PRO A 102 -6.45 -1.44 -8.90
N SER A 103 -6.95 -2.67 -9.07
CA SER A 103 -6.20 -3.74 -9.75
C SER A 103 -5.85 -3.40 -11.20
N PHE A 104 -6.75 -2.77 -11.95
CA PHE A 104 -6.44 -2.29 -13.30
C PHE A 104 -5.36 -1.20 -13.30
N PHE A 105 -5.44 -0.25 -12.36
CA PHE A 105 -4.39 0.74 -12.19
C PHE A 105 -3.04 0.11 -11.83
N ASP A 106 -3.04 -0.92 -10.97
CA ASP A 106 -1.82 -1.63 -10.58
C ASP A 106 -1.24 -2.41 -11.76
N PHE A 107 -2.08 -3.12 -12.52
CA PHE A 107 -1.69 -3.80 -13.75
C PHE A 107 -0.97 -2.84 -14.72
N CYS A 108 -1.55 -1.65 -14.97
CA CYS A 108 -0.92 -0.64 -15.81
C CYS A 108 0.37 -0.09 -15.20
N ALA A 109 0.36 0.24 -13.91
CA ALA A 109 1.52 0.77 -13.19
C ALA A 109 2.69 -0.21 -13.24
N SER A 110 2.47 -1.45 -12.86
CA SER A 110 3.48 -2.50 -12.78
C SER A 110 4.05 -2.85 -14.16
N THR A 111 3.20 -2.93 -15.19
CA THR A 111 3.67 -3.13 -16.58
C THR A 111 4.56 -1.99 -17.08
N LEU A 112 4.15 -0.74 -16.86
CA LEU A 112 4.94 0.44 -17.27
C LEU A 112 6.21 0.59 -16.44
N MET A 113 6.14 0.31 -15.14
CA MET A 113 7.29 0.29 -14.24
C MET A 113 8.37 -0.65 -14.76
N PHE A 114 7.99 -1.86 -15.17
CA PHE A 114 8.93 -2.80 -15.72
C PHE A 114 9.55 -2.30 -17.04
N LEU A 115 8.74 -1.78 -17.97
CA LEU A 115 9.26 -1.20 -19.21
C LEU A 115 10.25 -0.06 -18.93
N GLY A 116 9.96 0.75 -17.91
CA GLY A 116 10.83 1.80 -17.41
C GLY A 116 12.16 1.27 -16.86
N LEU A 117 12.14 0.19 -16.08
CA LEU A 117 13.34 -0.46 -15.52
C LEU A 117 14.29 -0.95 -16.62
N VAL A 118 13.76 -1.49 -17.72
CA VAL A 118 14.60 -1.96 -18.85
C VAL A 118 15.31 -0.83 -19.58
N LEU A 119 14.66 0.33 -19.66
CA LEU A 119 15.16 1.48 -20.42
C LEU A 119 16.05 2.41 -19.58
N SER A 120 15.98 2.29 -18.25
CA SER A 120 16.73 3.10 -17.29
C SER A 120 17.68 2.27 -16.43
N ALA A 121 18.51 2.92 -15.62
CA ALA A 121 19.32 2.21 -14.63
C ALA A 121 18.43 1.79 -13.43
N PRO A 122 18.68 0.62 -12.81
CA PRO A 122 17.91 0.15 -11.65
C PRO A 122 17.84 1.15 -10.48
N SER A 123 18.91 1.91 -10.25
CA SER A 123 18.95 2.97 -9.23
C SER A 123 18.01 4.12 -9.57
N VAL A 124 18.00 4.58 -10.82
CA VAL A 124 17.06 5.60 -11.32
C VAL A 124 15.61 5.12 -11.18
N TYR A 125 15.32 3.86 -11.55
CA TYR A 125 14.01 3.25 -11.37
C TYR A 125 13.53 3.30 -9.92
N GLN A 126 14.36 2.85 -8.97
CA GLN A 126 14.01 2.83 -7.55
C GLN A 126 13.76 4.24 -7.01
N MET A 127 14.50 5.22 -7.48
CA MET A 127 14.42 6.59 -6.98
C MET A 127 13.25 7.36 -7.56
N MET A 128 12.94 7.15 -8.85
CA MET A 128 11.76 7.75 -9.48
C MET A 128 10.45 7.22 -8.88
N ARG A 129 10.47 6.05 -8.25
CA ARG A 129 9.33 5.54 -7.47
C ARG A 129 8.94 6.47 -6.31
N GLY A 130 9.86 7.26 -5.77
CA GLY A 130 9.54 8.24 -4.73
C GLY A 130 8.67 9.41 -5.22
N PHE A 131 8.53 9.62 -6.53
CA PHE A 131 7.62 10.61 -7.11
C PHE A 131 6.14 10.28 -6.84
N ILE A 132 5.81 9.02 -6.55
CA ILE A 132 4.45 8.58 -6.20
C ILE A 132 3.82 9.42 -5.09
N MET A 133 4.64 9.89 -4.13
CA MET A 133 4.25 10.75 -3.03
C MET A 133 3.50 12.00 -3.48
N VAL A 134 4.01 12.66 -4.52
CA VAL A 134 3.44 13.90 -5.06
C VAL A 134 2.12 13.60 -5.76
N VAL A 135 2.10 12.54 -6.57
CA VAL A 135 0.88 12.09 -7.25
C VAL A 135 -0.22 11.77 -6.24
N VAL A 136 0.10 10.99 -5.20
CA VAL A 136 -0.86 10.59 -4.16
C VAL A 136 -1.35 11.80 -3.37
N ALA A 137 -0.48 12.77 -3.07
CA ALA A 137 -0.87 14.02 -2.43
C ALA A 137 -1.89 14.81 -3.27
N ILE A 138 -1.61 15.01 -4.57
CA ILE A 138 -2.51 15.70 -5.49
C ILE A 138 -3.83 14.94 -5.62
N TYR A 139 -3.76 13.64 -5.90
CA TYR A 139 -4.95 12.82 -6.11
C TYR A 139 -5.83 12.74 -4.86
N SER A 140 -5.24 12.72 -3.68
CA SER A 140 -6.02 12.69 -2.44
C SER A 140 -6.75 14.01 -2.18
N VAL A 141 -6.14 15.15 -2.51
CA VAL A 141 -6.82 16.46 -2.43
C VAL A 141 -7.96 16.53 -3.46
N VAL A 142 -7.73 16.05 -4.69
CA VAL A 142 -8.71 16.12 -5.79
C VAL A 142 -9.86 15.12 -5.62
N PHE A 143 -9.55 13.83 -5.45
CA PHE A 143 -10.52 12.74 -5.47
C PHE A 143 -11.12 12.43 -4.09
N LEU A 144 -10.32 12.44 -3.02
CA LEU A 144 -10.81 12.17 -1.66
C LEU A 144 -11.29 13.44 -0.93
N ARG A 145 -11.00 14.61 -1.50
CA ARG A 145 -11.33 15.94 -0.94
C ARG A 145 -10.81 16.11 0.49
N ILE A 146 -9.63 15.54 0.77
CA ILE A 146 -8.98 15.71 2.07
C ILE A 146 -8.26 17.07 2.12
N LYS A 147 -8.30 17.71 3.29
CA LYS A 147 -7.49 18.90 3.55
C LYS A 147 -6.12 18.47 4.07
N LEU A 148 -5.05 18.92 3.42
CA LEU A 148 -3.68 18.75 3.92
C LEU A 148 -3.34 19.87 4.88
N PHE A 149 -2.90 19.49 6.07
CA PHE A 149 -2.50 20.44 7.11
C PHE A 149 -1.04 20.89 6.92
N PRO A 150 -0.66 22.10 7.40
CA PRO A 150 0.70 22.62 7.26
C PRO A 150 1.84 21.64 7.62
N HIS A 151 1.70 20.86 8.69
CA HIS A 151 2.70 19.86 9.06
C HIS A 151 2.79 18.70 8.06
N GLN A 152 1.67 18.28 7.47
CA GLN A 152 1.65 17.26 6.43
C GLN A 152 2.24 17.78 5.13
N LEU A 153 1.94 19.03 4.77
CA LEU A 153 2.52 19.67 3.59
C LEU A 153 4.04 19.78 3.74
N LEU A 154 4.52 20.23 4.90
CA LEU A 154 5.96 20.26 5.21
C LEU A 154 6.58 18.86 5.09
N GLY A 155 5.96 17.84 5.68
CA GLY A 155 6.46 16.46 5.61
C GLY A 155 6.55 15.94 4.17
N VAL A 156 5.51 16.15 3.35
CA VAL A 156 5.51 15.76 1.93
C VAL A 156 6.56 16.55 1.14
N SER A 157 6.68 17.86 1.36
CA SER A 157 7.68 18.69 0.68
C SER A 157 9.11 18.28 1.01
N LEU A 158 9.42 18.03 2.29
CA LEU A 158 10.74 17.54 2.71
C LEU A 158 11.04 16.17 2.09
N ALA A 159 10.06 15.25 2.12
CA ALA A 159 10.22 13.94 1.53
C ALA A 159 10.47 14.02 0.02
N PHE A 160 9.75 14.88 -0.69
CA PHE A 160 9.92 15.10 -2.11
C PHE A 160 11.30 15.70 -2.45
N ILE A 161 11.77 16.69 -1.67
CA ILE A 161 13.12 17.24 -1.81
C ILE A 161 14.16 16.13 -1.65
N GLY A 162 13.98 15.25 -0.66
CA GLY A 162 14.83 14.09 -0.45
C GLY A 162 14.91 13.19 -1.69
N VAL A 163 13.76 12.74 -2.20
CA VAL A 163 13.68 11.93 -3.42
C VAL A 163 14.32 12.62 -4.62
N ALA A 164 14.09 13.92 -4.80
CA ALA A 164 14.64 14.69 -5.91
C ALA A 164 16.17 14.75 -5.85
N ILE A 165 16.76 14.94 -4.67
CA ILE A 165 18.22 14.92 -4.47
C ILE A 165 18.78 13.52 -4.76
N VAL A 166 18.16 12.47 -4.22
CA VAL A 166 18.61 11.08 -4.45
C VAL A 166 18.52 10.73 -5.94
N GLY A 167 17.42 11.07 -6.62
CA GLY A 167 17.25 10.86 -8.06
C GLY A 167 18.24 11.64 -8.91
N LEU A 168 18.50 12.91 -8.56
CA LEU A 168 19.51 13.73 -9.24
C LEU A 168 20.92 13.13 -9.08
N ALA A 169 21.26 12.65 -7.89
CA ALA A 169 22.55 12.00 -7.65
C ALA A 169 22.74 10.80 -8.60
N SER A 170 21.75 9.94 -8.75
CA SER A 170 21.89 8.76 -9.61
C SER A 170 21.90 9.10 -11.09
N VAL A 171 21.22 10.16 -11.53
CA VAL A 171 21.38 10.62 -12.91
C VAL A 171 22.78 11.19 -13.15
N LEU A 172 23.35 11.94 -12.21
CA LEU A 172 24.68 12.54 -12.37
C LEU A 172 25.82 11.50 -12.32
N TYR A 173 25.70 10.50 -11.46
CA TYR A 173 26.79 9.56 -11.19
C TYR A 173 26.61 8.18 -11.84
N GLU A 174 25.38 7.79 -12.24
CA GLU A 174 25.07 6.43 -12.71
C GLU A 174 24.29 6.37 -14.04
N ALA A 175 24.03 7.50 -14.72
CA ALA A 175 23.30 7.50 -16.00
C ALA A 175 24.01 6.78 -17.15
N SER A 176 25.32 6.52 -17.05
CA SER A 176 26.13 5.88 -18.08
C SER A 176 25.77 4.41 -18.36
N SER A 177 24.98 3.77 -17.48
CA SER A 177 24.61 2.35 -17.59
C SER A 177 23.24 2.11 -18.26
N ALA A 178 22.53 3.17 -18.69
CA ALA A 178 21.18 3.06 -19.24
C ALA A 178 21.16 3.10 -20.78
N LYS A 179 20.26 2.31 -21.40
CA LYS A 179 20.12 2.27 -22.87
C LYS A 179 19.43 3.49 -23.44
N ASN A 180 18.32 3.90 -22.82
CA ASN A 180 17.60 5.12 -23.17
C ASN A 180 17.05 5.78 -21.90
N PRO A 181 17.92 6.43 -21.11
CA PRO A 181 17.58 6.92 -19.78
C PRO A 181 16.39 7.89 -19.81
N VAL A 182 16.31 8.75 -20.84
CA VAL A 182 15.25 9.75 -20.96
C VAL A 182 13.89 9.09 -21.18
N LEU A 183 13.79 8.14 -22.12
CA LEU A 183 12.55 7.42 -22.37
C LEU A 183 12.13 6.59 -21.15
N GLY A 184 13.08 5.91 -20.51
CA GLY A 184 12.83 5.15 -19.28
C GLY A 184 12.26 6.03 -18.17
N ILE A 185 12.85 7.20 -17.92
CA ILE A 185 12.36 8.15 -16.91
C ILE A 185 10.92 8.61 -17.22
N ILE A 186 10.62 8.97 -18.48
CA ILE A 186 9.26 9.39 -18.88
C ILE A 186 8.25 8.28 -18.59
N ILE A 187 8.56 7.04 -18.95
CA ILE A 187 7.68 5.89 -18.73
C ILE A 187 7.48 5.64 -17.23
N ILE A 188 8.54 5.72 -16.42
CA ILE A 188 8.43 5.55 -14.95
C ILE A 188 7.55 6.63 -14.33
N ILE A 189 7.67 7.89 -14.78
CA ILE A 189 6.83 8.99 -14.30
C ILE A 189 5.37 8.73 -14.64
N ILE A 190 5.06 8.31 -15.87
CA ILE A 190 3.69 7.93 -16.28
C ILE A 190 3.18 6.79 -15.39
N ALA A 191 4.01 5.78 -15.12
CA ALA A 191 3.66 4.67 -14.24
C ALA A 191 3.30 5.14 -12.82
N GLN A 192 3.95 6.20 -12.29
CA GLN A 192 3.60 6.75 -10.98
C GLN A 192 2.19 7.35 -10.92
N PHE A 193 1.65 7.86 -12.03
CA PHE A 193 0.26 8.34 -12.07
C PHE A 193 -0.74 7.18 -11.90
N PHE A 194 -0.45 6.02 -12.51
CA PHE A 194 -1.23 4.81 -12.31
C PHE A 194 -1.06 4.29 -10.88
N ALA A 195 0.18 4.21 -10.36
CA ALA A 195 0.46 3.76 -9.00
C ALA A 195 -0.21 4.65 -7.94
N GLY A 196 -0.21 5.97 -8.12
CA GLY A 196 -0.95 6.89 -7.26
C GLY A 196 -2.46 6.70 -7.38
N GLY A 197 -2.95 6.35 -8.58
CA GLY A 197 -4.32 5.92 -8.81
C GLY A 197 -4.72 4.70 -7.97
N VAL A 198 -3.84 3.69 -7.84
CA VAL A 198 -4.05 2.54 -6.95
C VAL A 198 -4.33 3.00 -5.53
N PHE A 199 -3.39 3.75 -4.92
CA PHE A 199 -3.51 4.08 -3.49
C PHE A 199 -4.73 4.95 -3.19
N VAL A 200 -5.04 5.91 -4.06
CA VAL A 200 -6.17 6.82 -3.85
C VAL A 200 -7.52 6.16 -4.14
N SER A 201 -7.61 5.33 -5.18
CA SER A 201 -8.83 4.57 -5.45
C SER A 201 -9.09 3.52 -4.37
N GLU A 202 -8.05 2.83 -3.89
CA GLU A 202 -8.14 1.88 -2.78
C GLU A 202 -8.62 2.58 -1.50
N GLN A 203 -8.03 3.72 -1.13
CA GLN A 203 -8.51 4.51 0.02
C GLN A 203 -9.97 4.91 -0.16
N LEU A 204 -10.36 5.38 -1.35
CA LEU A 204 -11.73 5.77 -1.64
C LEU A 204 -12.68 4.59 -1.39
N PHE A 205 -12.34 3.39 -1.82
CA PHE A 205 -13.21 2.22 -1.64
C PHE A 205 -13.21 1.69 -0.22
N LEU A 206 -12.06 1.67 0.47
CA LEU A 206 -11.95 1.30 1.88
C LEU A 206 -12.71 2.27 2.80
N GLU A 207 -12.83 3.54 2.42
CA GLU A 207 -13.59 4.55 3.16
C GLU A 207 -15.12 4.44 2.97
N ASN A 208 -15.58 3.79 1.90
CA ASN A 208 -17.00 3.71 1.54
C ASN A 208 -17.58 2.29 1.65
N ILE A 209 -16.74 1.25 1.73
CA ILE A 209 -17.16 -0.15 1.78
C ILE A 209 -16.47 -0.86 2.94
N VAL A 210 -17.26 -1.56 3.75
CA VAL A 210 -16.73 -2.42 4.82
C VAL A 210 -16.15 -3.70 4.21
N VAL A 211 -14.84 -3.70 4.02
CA VAL A 211 -14.07 -4.87 3.56
C VAL A 211 -12.86 -5.11 4.47
N HIS A 212 -12.54 -6.39 4.68
CA HIS A 212 -11.33 -6.78 5.38
C HIS A 212 -10.10 -6.60 4.47
N PRO A 213 -8.97 -6.05 4.93
CA PRO A 213 -7.80 -5.82 4.07
C PRO A 213 -7.32 -7.07 3.31
N LEU A 214 -7.27 -8.25 3.95
CA LEU A 214 -6.94 -9.51 3.26
C LEU A 214 -7.91 -9.85 2.11
N GLN A 215 -9.20 -9.53 2.28
CA GLN A 215 -10.19 -9.76 1.24
C GLN A 215 -10.03 -8.76 0.08
N ALA A 216 -9.71 -7.49 0.38
CA ALA A 216 -9.48 -6.47 -0.64
C ALA A 216 -8.29 -6.84 -1.53
N VAL A 217 -7.12 -7.08 -0.92
CA VAL A 217 -5.89 -7.51 -1.62
C VAL A 217 -6.13 -8.78 -2.42
N GLY A 218 -6.85 -9.74 -1.85
CA GLY A 218 -7.15 -10.97 -2.53
C GLY A 218 -8.01 -10.81 -3.79
N ILE A 219 -8.97 -9.87 -3.79
CA ILE A 219 -9.78 -9.54 -4.97
C ILE A 219 -8.95 -8.79 -6.02
N GLU A 220 -8.09 -7.86 -5.58
CA GLU A 220 -7.14 -7.16 -6.44
C GLU A 220 -6.19 -8.13 -7.14
N GLY A 221 -5.62 -9.06 -6.37
CA GLY A 221 -4.79 -10.16 -6.86
C GLY A 221 -5.50 -11.03 -7.89
N CYS A 222 -6.72 -11.50 -7.60
CA CYS A 222 -7.49 -12.32 -8.54
C CYS A 222 -7.77 -11.59 -9.85
N SER A 223 -8.16 -10.32 -9.78
CA SER A 223 -8.48 -9.53 -10.96
C SER A 223 -7.24 -9.18 -11.79
N GLY A 224 -6.13 -8.85 -11.13
CA GLY A 224 -4.85 -8.56 -11.78
C GLY A 224 -4.26 -9.79 -12.45
N PHE A 225 -4.34 -10.94 -11.77
CA PHE A 225 -3.95 -12.22 -12.35
C PHE A 225 -4.80 -12.57 -13.57
N ALA A 226 -6.11 -12.32 -13.52
CA ALA A 226 -6.99 -12.51 -14.67
C ALA A 226 -6.61 -11.62 -15.87
N TYR A 227 -6.18 -10.37 -15.64
CA TYR A 227 -5.63 -9.52 -16.71
C TYR A 227 -4.37 -10.13 -17.33
N TYR A 228 -3.43 -10.61 -16.51
CA TYR A 228 -2.22 -11.26 -17.01
C TYR A 228 -2.46 -12.61 -17.68
N LEU A 229 -3.52 -13.36 -17.31
CA LEU A 229 -3.92 -14.56 -18.03
C LEU A 229 -4.30 -14.28 -19.50
N ILE A 230 -4.77 -13.07 -19.79
CA ILE A 230 -5.08 -12.64 -21.16
C ILE A 230 -3.83 -12.05 -21.84
N VAL A 231 -3.06 -11.25 -21.11
CA VAL A 231 -1.94 -10.47 -21.67
C VAL A 231 -0.67 -11.31 -21.87
N LEU A 232 -0.35 -12.27 -20.99
CA LEU A 232 0.83 -13.11 -21.15
C LEU A 232 0.80 -13.92 -22.45
N PRO A 233 -0.31 -14.62 -22.83
CA PRO A 233 -0.37 -15.27 -24.13
C PRO A 233 -0.12 -14.32 -25.29
N ILE A 234 -0.65 -13.08 -25.23
CA ILE A 234 -0.41 -12.07 -26.26
C ILE A 234 1.08 -11.74 -26.33
N PHE A 235 1.76 -11.50 -25.19
CA PHE A 235 3.19 -11.20 -25.16
C PHE A 235 4.07 -12.37 -25.63
N ASN A 236 3.63 -13.62 -25.44
CA ASN A 236 4.29 -14.80 -25.96
C ASN A 236 4.18 -14.94 -27.49
N LEU A 237 3.30 -14.16 -28.15
CA LEU A 237 3.13 -14.16 -29.60
C LEU A 237 3.81 -13.00 -30.31
N ILE A 238 4.22 -11.94 -29.58
CA ILE A 238 4.82 -10.76 -30.18
C ILE A 238 6.30 -11.03 -30.44
N PRO A 239 6.74 -11.06 -31.72
CA PRO A 239 8.13 -11.22 -32.06
C PRO A 239 8.92 -10.03 -31.53
N CYS A 240 10.08 -10.32 -30.99
CA CYS A 240 10.95 -9.35 -30.38
C CYS A 240 12.33 -9.48 -31.03
N ASN A 241 12.86 -8.34 -31.50
CA ASN A 241 14.16 -8.27 -32.16
C ASN A 241 15.24 -7.64 -31.27
N ASN A 242 14.89 -7.24 -30.04
CA ASN A 242 15.81 -6.61 -29.10
C ASN A 242 16.39 -7.64 -28.10
N PRO A 243 17.64 -8.12 -28.28
CA PRO A 243 18.18 -9.27 -27.55
C PRO A 243 18.13 -9.15 -26.03
N ASP A 244 18.03 -7.95 -25.48
CA ASP A 244 17.96 -7.74 -24.03
C ASP A 244 16.53 -7.74 -23.44
N MET A 245 15.52 -7.68 -24.31
CA MET A 245 14.10 -7.69 -23.95
C MET A 245 13.40 -8.97 -24.39
N CYS A 246 14.05 -9.76 -25.24
CA CYS A 246 13.43 -10.93 -25.81
C CYS A 246 13.87 -12.19 -25.08
N ASN A 247 12.91 -13.06 -24.80
CA ASN A 247 13.17 -14.41 -24.33
C ASN A 247 12.81 -15.39 -25.45
N GLY A 248 13.83 -15.97 -26.09
CA GLY A 248 13.62 -16.93 -27.18
C GLY A 248 12.95 -16.34 -28.44
N GLY A 249 13.20 -15.06 -28.74
CA GLY A 249 12.67 -14.37 -29.93
C GLY A 249 11.30 -13.70 -29.76
N TYR A 250 10.73 -13.77 -28.55
CA TYR A 250 9.45 -13.13 -28.19
C TYR A 250 9.64 -12.18 -27.02
N ILE A 251 8.72 -11.24 -26.83
CA ILE A 251 8.76 -10.30 -25.69
C ILE A 251 8.70 -11.05 -24.34
N GLU A 252 7.97 -12.16 -24.29
CA GLU A 252 7.86 -12.99 -23.10
C GLU A 252 7.85 -14.46 -23.52
N ASN A 253 8.44 -15.33 -22.69
CA ASN A 253 8.35 -16.78 -22.85
C ASN A 253 8.04 -17.40 -21.49
N SER A 254 6.76 -17.40 -21.14
CA SER A 254 6.33 -17.79 -19.80
C SER A 254 6.51 -19.28 -19.55
N ILE A 255 6.50 -20.10 -20.60
CA ILE A 255 6.76 -21.54 -20.49
C ILE A 255 8.22 -21.77 -20.10
N GLU A 256 9.15 -21.04 -20.73
CA GLU A 256 10.56 -21.11 -20.35
C GLU A 256 10.79 -20.56 -18.95
N ALA A 257 10.10 -19.48 -18.57
CA ALA A 257 10.14 -18.95 -17.20
C ALA A 257 9.81 -20.04 -16.15
N PHE A 258 8.73 -20.80 -16.38
CA PHE A 258 8.36 -21.91 -15.49
C PHE A 258 9.41 -23.02 -15.46
N ARG A 259 10.04 -23.35 -16.59
CA ARG A 259 11.12 -24.35 -16.64
C ARG A 259 12.33 -23.88 -15.85
N GLN A 260 12.75 -22.63 -16.04
CA GLN A 260 13.88 -22.05 -15.31
C GLN A 260 13.63 -22.07 -13.80
N VAL A 261 12.42 -21.70 -13.34
CA VAL A 261 12.05 -21.77 -11.91
C VAL A 261 12.15 -23.19 -11.37
N GLY A 262 11.77 -24.20 -12.14
CA GLY A 262 11.86 -25.61 -11.74
C GLY A 262 13.28 -26.19 -11.75
N ASP A 263 14.18 -25.62 -12.56
CA ASP A 263 15.55 -26.11 -12.74
C ASP A 263 16.48 -25.74 -11.58
N SER A 264 16.30 -24.56 -10.99
CA SER A 264 17.19 -24.02 -9.95
C SER A 264 16.48 -23.90 -8.61
N THR A 265 16.97 -24.62 -7.59
CA THR A 265 16.43 -24.55 -6.22
C THR A 265 16.52 -23.13 -5.65
N ASN A 266 17.60 -22.40 -5.95
CA ASN A 266 17.77 -21.01 -5.51
C ASN A 266 16.71 -20.10 -6.13
N LEU A 267 16.46 -20.25 -7.43
CA LEU A 267 15.44 -19.49 -8.14
C LEU A 267 14.03 -19.82 -7.61
N MET A 268 13.74 -21.10 -7.36
CA MET A 268 12.47 -21.54 -6.78
C MET A 268 12.24 -20.95 -5.37
N LEU A 269 13.27 -20.90 -4.52
CA LEU A 269 13.19 -20.27 -3.20
C LEU A 269 12.93 -18.77 -3.31
N CYS A 270 13.64 -18.07 -4.22
CA CYS A 270 13.41 -16.65 -4.48
C CYS A 270 11.99 -16.40 -5.01
N PHE A 271 11.49 -17.26 -5.90
CA PHE A 271 10.16 -17.17 -6.48
C PHE A 271 9.04 -17.27 -5.43
N TRP A 272 9.07 -18.29 -4.58
CA TRP A 272 8.09 -18.43 -3.49
C TRP A 272 8.26 -17.35 -2.42
N GLY A 273 9.51 -16.98 -2.10
CA GLY A 273 9.82 -15.88 -1.19
C GLY A 273 9.25 -14.55 -1.67
N PHE A 274 9.37 -14.26 -2.98
CA PHE A 274 8.81 -13.09 -3.62
C PHE A 274 7.28 -13.07 -3.48
N MET A 275 6.59 -14.14 -3.89
CA MET A 275 5.12 -14.27 -3.76
C MET A 275 4.62 -14.13 -2.32
N PHE A 276 5.35 -14.69 -1.36
CA PHE A 276 4.98 -14.55 0.05
C PHE A 276 5.19 -13.11 0.53
N SER A 277 6.35 -12.53 0.25
CA SER A 277 6.68 -11.17 0.69
C SER A 277 5.72 -10.13 0.10
N ILE A 278 5.30 -10.27 -1.17
CA ILE A 278 4.32 -9.36 -1.77
C ILE A 278 2.95 -9.47 -1.13
N ALA A 279 2.48 -10.68 -0.79
CA ALA A 279 1.19 -10.88 -0.14
C ALA A 279 1.14 -10.13 1.21
N PHE A 280 2.21 -10.24 2.01
CA PHE A 280 2.31 -9.50 3.27
C PHE A 280 2.50 -8.00 3.06
N PHE A 281 3.30 -7.59 2.08
CA PHE A 281 3.49 -6.18 1.73
C PHE A 281 2.17 -5.51 1.37
N ASN A 282 1.36 -6.11 0.50
CA ASN A 282 0.07 -5.56 0.13
C ASN A 282 -0.94 -5.65 1.29
N PHE A 283 -1.01 -6.76 2.02
CA PHE A 283 -1.88 -6.83 3.21
C PHE A 283 -1.60 -5.72 4.23
N THR A 284 -0.33 -5.54 4.59
CA THR A 284 0.09 -4.49 5.53
C THR A 284 -0.13 -3.10 4.92
N GLY A 285 0.18 -2.91 3.63
CA GLY A 285 -0.06 -1.68 2.87
C GLY A 285 -1.52 -1.24 2.86
N VAL A 286 -2.45 -2.12 2.46
CA VAL A 286 -3.91 -1.86 2.48
C VAL A 286 -4.41 -1.59 3.90
N THR A 287 -3.84 -2.29 4.89
CA THR A 287 -4.16 -2.01 6.31
C THR A 287 -3.70 -0.62 6.74
N VAL A 288 -2.52 -0.17 6.30
CA VAL A 288 -2.02 1.20 6.51
C VAL A 288 -2.90 2.20 5.76
N THR A 289 -3.29 1.95 4.50
CA THR A 289 -4.24 2.81 3.78
C THR A 289 -5.53 2.99 4.57
N LYS A 290 -6.08 1.88 5.08
CA LYS A 290 -7.34 1.88 5.84
C LYS A 290 -7.24 2.65 7.15
N LYS A 291 -6.11 2.57 7.87
CA LYS A 291 -5.95 3.16 9.21
C LYS A 291 -5.31 4.55 9.22
N ALA A 292 -4.45 4.87 8.26
CA ALA A 292 -3.64 6.10 8.22
C ALA A 292 -3.76 6.87 6.89
N GLY A 293 -4.34 6.28 5.85
CA GLY A 293 -4.56 6.89 4.53
C GLY A 293 -3.47 6.60 3.50
N ALA A 294 -3.79 6.88 2.24
CA ALA A 294 -2.95 6.67 1.06
C ALA A 294 -1.64 7.46 1.11
N LEU A 295 -1.68 8.71 1.58
CA LEU A 295 -0.46 9.51 1.72
C LEU A 295 0.48 8.90 2.77
N ALA A 296 -0.04 8.44 3.91
CA ALA A 296 0.77 7.78 4.92
C ALA A 296 1.42 6.52 4.33
N ARG A 297 0.64 5.68 3.62
CA ARG A 297 1.17 4.54 2.87
C ARG A 297 2.30 4.96 1.91
N SER A 298 2.12 6.01 1.11
CA SER A 298 3.14 6.47 0.17
C SER A 298 4.44 6.96 0.83
N THR A 299 4.34 7.61 2.00
CA THR A 299 5.52 8.10 2.75
C THR A 299 6.37 6.95 3.30
N ILE A 300 5.71 5.87 3.73
CA ILE A 300 6.35 4.66 4.21
C ILE A 300 6.88 3.82 3.04
N ASP A 301 6.14 3.74 1.92
CA ASP A 301 6.64 3.04 0.72
C ASP A 301 7.92 3.68 0.18
N THR A 302 8.00 5.01 0.21
CA THR A 302 9.16 5.74 -0.27
C THR A 302 10.36 5.57 0.66
N SER A 303 10.16 5.52 2.00
CA SER A 303 11.27 5.35 2.95
C SER A 303 11.99 4.01 2.83
N ARG A 304 11.35 3.00 2.24
CA ARG A 304 11.96 1.71 1.87
C ARG A 304 13.24 1.86 1.04
N THR A 305 13.29 2.87 0.17
CA THR A 305 14.43 3.13 -0.72
C THR A 305 15.74 3.27 0.05
N LEU A 306 15.72 3.88 1.25
CA LEU A 306 16.90 3.97 2.12
C LEU A 306 17.40 2.59 2.58
N ILE A 307 16.49 1.69 2.95
CA ILE A 307 16.86 0.36 3.45
C ILE A 307 17.43 -0.49 2.31
N ILE A 308 16.78 -0.45 1.14
CA ILE A 308 17.26 -1.15 -0.06
C ILE A 308 18.64 -0.63 -0.46
N TRP A 309 18.85 0.69 -0.43
CA TRP A 309 20.13 1.31 -0.74
C TRP A 309 21.22 0.88 0.24
N GLY A 310 20.95 0.94 1.55
CA GLY A 310 21.90 0.50 2.58
C GLY A 310 22.27 -0.98 2.44
N PHE A 311 21.29 -1.84 2.14
CA PHE A 311 21.54 -3.25 1.85
C PHE A 311 22.36 -3.44 0.56
N SER A 312 22.04 -2.69 -0.50
CA SER A 312 22.71 -2.80 -1.79
C SER A 312 24.19 -2.42 -1.69
N ILE A 313 24.56 -1.41 -0.90
CA ILE A 313 25.95 -1.11 -0.60
C ILE A 313 26.59 -2.22 0.21
N GLY A 314 25.91 -2.74 1.24
CA GLY A 314 26.43 -3.80 2.10
C GLY A 314 26.77 -5.10 1.37
N VAL A 315 26.01 -5.43 0.31
CA VAL A 315 26.25 -6.61 -0.55
C VAL A 315 27.17 -6.29 -1.75
N GLY A 316 27.53 -5.01 -1.96
CA GLY A 316 28.38 -4.58 -3.07
C GLY A 316 27.66 -4.48 -4.41
N TRP A 317 26.32 -4.35 -4.41
CA TRP A 317 25.51 -4.12 -5.61
C TRP A 317 25.54 -2.68 -6.12
N GLU A 318 25.82 -1.71 -5.24
CA GLU A 318 25.86 -0.28 -5.58
C GLU A 318 27.06 0.40 -4.90
N ALA A 319 27.59 1.45 -5.52
CA ALA A 319 28.66 2.26 -4.95
C ALA A 319 28.10 3.31 -3.98
N PHE A 320 28.89 3.67 -2.96
CA PHE A 320 28.48 4.71 -2.01
C PHE A 320 28.62 6.10 -2.65
N ILE A 321 27.49 6.80 -2.81
CA ILE A 321 27.46 8.19 -3.28
C ILE A 321 27.05 9.10 -2.11
N PRO A 322 27.94 9.97 -1.60
CA PRO A 322 27.65 10.82 -0.44
C PRO A 322 26.43 11.73 -0.58
N LEU A 323 26.13 12.18 -1.82
CA LEU A 323 24.98 13.05 -2.09
C LEU A 323 23.64 12.35 -1.81
N GLN A 324 23.57 11.02 -2.00
CA GLN A 324 22.36 10.25 -1.71
C GLN A 324 22.03 10.27 -0.21
N LEU A 325 23.03 10.33 0.68
CA LEU A 325 22.82 10.40 2.13
C LEU A 325 22.05 11.67 2.54
N VAL A 326 22.37 12.81 1.91
CA VAL A 326 21.66 14.07 2.15
C VAL A 326 20.19 13.95 1.73
N GLY A 327 19.94 13.36 0.56
CA GLY A 327 18.58 13.12 0.09
C GLY A 327 17.80 12.18 1.00
N PHE A 328 18.42 11.10 1.48
CA PHE A 328 17.79 10.18 2.43
C PHE A 328 17.50 10.82 3.79
N PHE A 329 18.35 11.74 4.26
CA PHE A 329 18.09 12.50 5.48
C PHE A 329 16.78 13.31 5.35
N PHE A 330 16.61 14.05 4.26
CA PHE A 330 15.37 14.79 3.99
C PHE A 330 14.16 13.87 3.82
N LEU A 331 14.34 12.73 3.16
CA LEU A 331 13.30 11.72 3.01
C LEU A 331 12.79 11.20 4.36
N VAL A 332 13.71 10.74 5.22
CA VAL A 332 13.38 10.22 6.55
C VAL A 332 12.73 11.31 7.40
N LEU A 333 13.32 12.50 7.42
CA LEU A 333 12.77 13.63 8.17
C LEU A 333 11.34 13.96 7.72
N GLY A 334 11.11 14.04 6.41
CA GLY A 334 9.79 14.29 5.84
C GLY A 334 8.77 13.22 6.21
N THR A 335 9.15 11.94 6.12
CA THR A 335 8.29 10.81 6.52
C THR A 335 7.96 10.83 8.01
N LEU A 336 8.93 11.15 8.88
CA LEU A 336 8.70 11.24 10.34
C LEU A 336 7.80 12.43 10.72
N VAL A 337 7.97 13.57 10.07
CA VAL A 337 7.12 14.76 10.27
C VAL A 337 5.70 14.50 9.79
N TYR A 338 5.55 13.90 8.60
CA TYR A 338 4.23 13.59 8.04
C TYR A 338 3.43 12.62 8.92
N ASN A 339 4.09 11.56 9.40
CA ASN A 339 3.47 10.53 10.23
C ASN A 339 3.40 10.93 11.72
N GLU A 340 3.70 12.19 12.05
CA GLU A 340 3.62 12.74 13.41
C GLU A 340 4.48 11.98 14.45
N VAL A 341 5.47 11.23 13.98
CA VAL A 341 6.47 10.56 14.83
C VAL A 341 7.41 11.63 15.41
N LEU A 342 7.80 12.59 14.57
CA LEU A 342 8.53 13.78 14.99
C LEU A 342 7.60 14.99 15.00
N LYS A 343 7.37 15.55 16.19
CA LYS A 343 6.57 16.77 16.38
C LYS A 343 7.50 17.96 16.53
N ILE A 344 7.49 18.85 15.54
CA ILE A 344 8.31 20.07 15.56
C ILE A 344 7.51 21.17 16.27
N PRO A 345 7.96 21.73 17.41
CA PRO A 345 7.18 22.70 18.18
C PRO A 345 7.18 24.13 17.60
N TRP A 346 7.66 24.30 16.36
CA TRP A 346 7.94 25.61 15.76
C TRP A 346 6.87 25.94 14.71
N PHE A 347 6.68 27.23 14.40
CA PHE A 347 5.78 27.70 13.33
C PHE A 347 4.31 27.23 13.43
N GLY A 348 3.79 26.96 14.64
CA GLY A 348 2.41 26.50 14.82
C GLY A 348 2.14 25.09 14.28
N LEU A 349 3.17 24.29 13.98
CA LEU A 349 3.03 22.93 13.47
C LEU A 349 2.33 22.01 14.48
N THR A 350 2.57 22.19 15.79
CA THR A 350 1.86 21.46 16.84
C THR A 350 0.35 21.79 16.85
N GLU A 351 -0.01 23.07 16.71
CA GLU A 351 -1.41 23.50 16.62
C GLU A 351 -2.08 22.92 15.37
N SER A 352 -1.33 22.84 14.27
CA SER A 352 -1.78 22.21 13.03
C SER A 352 -2.10 20.71 13.19
N ILE A 353 -1.39 19.99 14.06
CA ILE A 353 -1.70 18.59 14.40
C ILE A 353 -3.04 18.52 15.16
N THR A 354 -3.27 19.41 16.13
CA THR A 354 -4.55 19.45 16.87
C THR A 354 -5.72 19.74 15.93
N LYS A 355 -5.60 20.75 15.06
CA LYS A 355 -6.63 21.10 14.06
C LYS A 355 -6.93 19.93 13.12
N LYS A 356 -5.93 19.12 12.77
CA LYS A 356 -6.14 17.90 11.98
C LYS A 356 -6.98 16.87 12.73
N HIS A 357 -6.68 16.62 14.00
CA HIS A 357 -7.44 15.66 14.80
C HIS A 357 -8.91 16.08 14.91
N GLU A 358 -9.18 17.37 15.15
CA GLU A 358 -10.54 17.93 15.16
C GLU A 358 -11.26 17.79 13.82
N TYR A 359 -10.60 18.15 12.72
CA TYR A 359 -11.16 18.00 11.37
C TYR A 359 -11.48 16.53 11.04
N MET A 360 -10.60 15.60 11.40
CA MET A 360 -10.82 14.17 11.16
C MET A 360 -11.98 13.64 11.99
N LYS A 361 -12.11 14.09 13.25
CA LYS A 361 -13.23 13.76 14.13
C LYS A 361 -14.56 14.25 13.53
N HIS A 362 -14.65 15.52 13.17
CA HIS A 362 -15.84 16.09 12.53
C HIS A 362 -16.17 15.41 11.20
N ARG A 363 -15.17 15.03 10.40
CA ARG A 363 -15.37 14.30 9.15
C ARG A 363 -15.91 12.89 9.38
N ALA A 364 -15.47 12.21 10.44
CA ALA A 364 -16.00 10.91 10.84
C ALA A 364 -17.46 11.03 11.32
N GLU A 365 -17.75 12.01 12.19
CA GLU A 365 -19.11 12.29 12.69
C GLU A 365 -20.09 12.59 11.55
N MET A 366 -19.71 13.43 10.59
CA MET A 366 -20.52 13.73 9.40
C MET A 366 -20.76 12.49 8.52
N LYS A 367 -19.80 11.56 8.45
CA LYS A 367 -20.00 10.29 7.74
C LYS A 367 -20.96 9.38 8.50
N HIS A 368 -20.83 9.29 9.83
CA HIS A 368 -21.75 8.54 10.68
C HIS A 368 -23.17 9.09 10.59
N GLN A 369 -23.35 10.41 10.65
CA GLN A 369 -24.64 11.06 10.45
C GLN A 369 -25.22 10.80 9.08
N LYS A 370 -24.43 10.85 7.99
CA LYS A 370 -24.94 10.49 6.65
C LYS A 370 -25.36 9.03 6.53
N VAL A 371 -24.65 8.11 7.19
CA VAL A 371 -25.04 6.70 7.24
C VAL A 371 -26.31 6.55 8.07
N GLN A 372 -26.40 7.23 9.21
CA GLN A 372 -27.56 7.22 10.07
C GLN A 372 -28.77 7.87 9.40
N ASP A 373 -28.67 9.04 8.78
CA ASP A 373 -29.74 9.70 8.02
C ASP A 373 -30.20 8.87 6.81
N ASN A 374 -29.29 8.13 6.17
CA ASN A 374 -29.66 7.13 5.16
C ASN A 374 -30.26 5.85 5.78
N GLU A 375 -30.01 5.57 7.06
CA GLU A 375 -30.55 4.47 7.88
C GLU A 375 -31.78 4.87 8.73
N ILE A 376 -32.19 6.15 8.82
CA ILE A 376 -33.29 6.60 9.71
C ILE A 376 -34.67 6.10 9.25
N ASP A 377 -34.77 5.44 8.10
CA ASP A 377 -35.95 4.65 7.71
C ASP A 377 -35.87 3.15 8.10
N TYR A 378 -34.80 2.69 8.75
CA TYR A 378 -34.64 1.32 9.25
C TYR A 378 -33.79 1.27 10.53
N VAL A 379 -34.45 1.10 11.68
CA VAL A 379 -33.77 0.75 12.94
C VAL A 379 -33.23 -0.68 12.84
N GLY A 380 -31.94 -0.83 12.52
CA GLY A 380 -31.32 -2.15 12.43
C GLY A 380 -29.83 -2.13 12.06
N TYR A 381 -28.98 -2.19 13.08
CA TYR A 381 -27.56 -2.55 13.04
C TYR A 381 -26.62 -1.58 12.29
N SER A 382 -26.28 -0.47 12.94
CA SER A 382 -25.20 0.42 12.51
C SER A 382 -23.82 -0.26 12.64
N PRO A 383 -23.02 -0.36 11.57
CA PRO A 383 -21.63 -0.83 11.62
C PRO A 383 -20.67 0.15 12.32
N GLY A 384 -21.15 1.29 12.82
CA GLY A 384 -20.36 2.25 13.61
C GLY A 384 -20.06 1.79 15.04
N ALA A 385 -20.83 0.86 15.59
CA ALA A 385 -20.71 0.50 17.01
C ALA A 385 -19.50 -0.38 17.38
N ILE A 386 -18.83 -1.01 16.40
CA ILE A 386 -17.68 -1.89 16.69
C ILE A 386 -16.35 -1.12 16.76
N TYR A 387 -16.29 0.11 16.21
CA TYR A 387 -15.09 0.96 16.33
C TYR A 387 -15.22 2.09 17.36
N ASP A 388 -16.41 2.37 17.89
CA ASP A 388 -16.62 3.53 18.78
C ASP A 388 -17.11 3.21 20.21
N ALA A 389 -17.66 2.03 20.50
CA ALA A 389 -18.21 1.77 21.83
C ALA A 389 -17.17 1.33 22.88
N SER A 390 -16.02 0.78 22.47
CA SER A 390 -14.94 0.37 23.39
C SER A 390 -13.84 1.42 23.56
N HIS A 391 -13.82 2.47 22.73
CA HIS A 391 -12.75 3.49 22.74
C HIS A 391 -13.11 4.81 23.40
N PHE A 392 -14.39 5.12 23.62
CA PHE A 392 -14.80 6.37 24.28
C PHE A 392 -15.51 6.21 25.63
N ASN A 393 -16.06 5.04 25.95
CA ASN A 393 -16.90 4.86 27.15
C ASN A 393 -16.20 4.35 28.42
N LYS A 394 -14.86 4.23 28.44
CA LYS A 394 -14.15 3.68 29.62
C LYS A 394 -13.49 4.69 30.55
N GLU A 395 -13.50 5.99 30.25
CA GLU A 395 -12.86 7.00 31.10
C GLU A 395 -13.84 7.92 31.85
N GLU A 396 -15.15 7.89 31.56
CA GLU A 396 -16.12 8.82 32.19
C GLU A 396 -16.92 8.25 33.38
N LYS A 397 -16.61 7.03 33.86
CA LYS A 397 -17.36 6.38 34.97
C LYS A 397 -16.53 5.92 36.17
N VAL A 398 -15.35 6.49 36.42
CA VAL A 398 -14.55 6.12 37.62
C VAL A 398 -14.38 7.24 38.66
N ASN A 399 -14.81 8.48 38.40
CA ASN A 399 -14.71 9.58 39.39
C ASN A 399 -16.06 10.15 39.85
N ALA A 400 -17.06 9.30 40.06
CA ALA A 400 -18.31 9.69 40.73
C ALA A 400 -18.83 8.57 41.65
N SER A 401 -17.99 8.15 42.60
CA SER A 401 -18.43 7.37 43.75
C SER A 401 -17.57 7.73 44.94
N GLY A 402 -18.08 8.64 45.77
CA GLY A 402 -17.46 9.02 47.02
C GLY A 402 -17.70 10.48 47.34
N PHE A 403 -18.89 10.82 47.84
CA PHE A 403 -18.98 11.79 48.93
C PHE A 403 -20.28 11.60 49.71
N ASP A 404 -20.09 11.36 51.00
CA ASP A 404 -21.08 11.03 52.02
C ASP A 404 -22.17 12.09 52.19
N MET A 405 -23.41 11.64 52.42
CA MET A 405 -24.39 12.40 53.18
C MET A 405 -24.69 11.65 54.46
N ASP A 406 -24.06 12.09 55.55
CA ASP A 406 -24.45 11.72 56.90
C ASP A 406 -24.30 12.95 57.80
N ILE A 407 -25.37 13.72 57.98
CA ILE A 407 -25.53 14.60 59.14
C ILE A 407 -26.95 14.45 59.67
N LYS A 408 -27.08 13.59 60.68
CA LYS A 408 -28.14 13.64 61.69
C LYS A 408 -28.09 14.97 62.44
N ARG A 409 -29.26 15.57 62.66
CA ARG A 409 -29.55 16.41 63.85
C ARG A 409 -30.96 16.12 64.34
N GLU A 410 -31.03 15.24 65.34
CA GLU A 410 -32.00 15.34 66.44
C GLU A 410 -31.30 16.10 67.57
N GLY A 411 -32.03 16.99 68.26
CA GLY A 411 -31.57 17.74 69.43
C GLY A 411 -31.68 19.25 69.25
#